data_AF-A0A522CUD1-F1
#
_entry.id   AF-A0A522CUD1-F1
#
_cell.length_a   1.000
_cell.length_b   1.000
_cell.length_c   1.000
_cell.angle_alpha   90.00
_cell.angle_beta   90.00
_cell.angle_gamma   90.00
#
_symmetry.space_group_name_H-M   'P 1'
#
loop_
_entity.id
_entity.type
_entity.pdbx_description
1 polymer ?
#
loop_
_entity_poly.entity_id
_entity_poly.type
_entity_poly.pdbx_seq_one_letter_code
_entity_poly.pdbx_strand_id
1 'polypeptide(L)'
;MYVTSVATSAYPTPVTPVRAASGVTSADYATRMAEFDTLAATVNDASGKAGEAQRVEAYQALQAMSAGGKLAGIDPERRKVLDQATYDSDIGQRAQALGRDFVLAMNAARQAGGPGAALQAVADRFDRLSSSDRDLLFRTTINVADRSGAKPYADASAWRANIDAQAQVVGFMKAAGVVGANGALDQKAAQAKAAEDPKFATALRLSLRSDNNSPEWTQAVSQLFGRAAPQDEVRLSDAAKAVLATAPAPAPTSAQSPTAPSTPYREGSIASITA
;
A
#
# COMPACT_ATOMS: atom_id res chain seq x y z
N MET A 1 23.52 -15.33 5.24
CA MET A 1 23.22 -16.00 6.52
C MET A 1 21.73 -16.31 6.51
N TYR A 2 21.38 -17.58 6.42
CA TYR A 2 20.01 -18.08 6.55
C TYR A 2 19.59 -17.96 8.01
N VAL A 3 18.37 -17.47 8.26
CA VAL A 3 17.71 -17.75 9.54
C VAL A 3 16.83 -18.96 9.31
N THR A 4 17.40 -20.12 9.63
CA THR A 4 16.70 -21.36 9.88
C THR A 4 15.91 -21.18 11.18
N SER A 5 14.60 -20.98 11.09
CA SER A 5 13.75 -21.09 12.28
C SER A 5 13.52 -22.57 12.57
N VAL A 6 14.31 -23.10 13.50
CA VAL A 6 14.03 -24.39 14.14
C VAL A 6 12.70 -24.30 14.89
N ALA A 7 11.78 -25.17 14.51
CA ALA A 7 10.64 -25.52 15.33
C ALA A 7 11.16 -26.21 16.60
N THR A 8 10.92 -25.60 17.76
CA THR A 8 10.96 -26.31 19.04
C THR A 8 9.55 -26.32 19.60
N SER A 9 8.96 -27.51 19.60
CA SER A 9 7.72 -27.83 20.29
C SER A 9 7.88 -27.54 21.77
N ALA A 10 7.04 -26.66 22.30
CA ALA A 10 6.76 -26.58 23.72
C ALA A 10 5.24 -26.54 23.88
N TYR A 11 4.69 -27.65 24.35
CA TYR A 11 3.31 -27.70 24.85
C TYR A 11 3.10 -26.63 25.93
N PRO A 12 1.88 -26.09 26.06
CA PRO A 12 1.61 -24.91 26.87
C PRO A 12 1.79 -25.22 28.36
N THR A 13 2.68 -24.50 29.02
CA THR A 13 2.64 -24.37 30.48
C THR A 13 1.40 -23.55 30.87
N PRO A 14 0.73 -23.88 31.99
CA PRO A 14 -0.55 -23.30 32.36
C PRO A 14 -0.43 -21.80 32.54
N VAL A 15 -1.28 -21.07 31.81
CA VAL A 15 -1.49 -19.63 31.98
C VAL A 15 -1.81 -19.34 33.45
N THR A 16 -0.86 -18.74 34.15
CA THR A 16 -1.17 -18.03 35.38
C THR A 16 -2.21 -16.97 35.02
N PRO A 17 -3.36 -16.88 35.70
CA PRO A 17 -4.32 -15.84 35.41
C PRO A 17 -3.64 -14.50 35.68
N VAL A 18 -3.29 -13.79 34.60
CA VAL A 18 -2.92 -12.38 34.68
C VAL A 18 -4.16 -11.68 35.18
N ARG A 19 -4.14 -11.34 36.47
CA ARG A 19 -5.07 -10.42 37.09
C ARG A 19 -5.20 -9.23 36.15
N ALA A 20 -6.42 -9.01 35.63
CA ALA A 20 -6.73 -7.87 34.80
C ALA A 20 -6.12 -6.61 35.43
N ALA A 21 -5.39 -5.83 34.64
CA ALA A 21 -4.94 -4.52 35.07
C ALA A 21 -6.20 -3.70 35.42
N SER A 22 -6.48 -3.62 36.72
CA SER A 22 -7.51 -2.79 37.32
C SER A 22 -7.18 -1.34 37.03
N GLY A 23 -7.71 -0.80 35.93
CA GLY A 23 -7.48 0.59 35.53
C GLY A 23 -8.40 1.08 34.42
N VAL A 24 -9.17 0.21 33.77
CA VAL A 24 -10.25 0.64 32.88
C VAL A 24 -11.46 0.99 33.72
N THR A 25 -11.75 2.27 33.87
CA THR A 25 -12.97 2.70 34.54
C THR A 25 -14.19 2.41 33.65
N SER A 26 -15.36 2.24 34.26
CA SER A 26 -16.63 2.11 33.52
C SER A 26 -16.90 3.35 32.62
N ALA A 27 -16.41 4.52 33.01
CA ALA A 27 -16.49 5.76 32.24
C ALA A 27 -15.64 5.71 30.95
N ASP A 28 -14.44 5.10 31.01
CA ASP A 28 -13.59 4.92 29.82
C ASP A 28 -14.20 3.91 28.84
N TYR A 29 -14.87 2.88 29.35
CA TYR A 29 -15.63 1.95 28.51
C TYR A 29 -16.81 2.66 27.82
N ALA A 30 -17.65 3.37 28.57
CA ALA A 30 -18.81 4.08 28.02
C ALA A 30 -18.40 5.09 26.94
N THR A 31 -17.33 5.84 27.17
CA THR A 31 -16.79 6.81 26.21
C THR A 31 -16.35 6.13 24.91
N ARG A 32 -15.61 5.01 25.00
CA ARG A 32 -15.19 4.25 23.82
C ARG A 32 -16.36 3.60 23.09
N MET A 33 -17.40 3.15 23.80
CA MET A 33 -18.58 2.57 23.15
C MET A 33 -19.43 3.64 22.46
N ALA A 34 -19.54 4.85 23.01
CA ALA A 34 -20.19 5.96 22.33
C ALA A 34 -19.42 6.40 21.05
N GLU A 35 -18.08 6.39 21.11
CA GLU A 35 -17.22 6.59 19.94
C GLU A 35 -17.49 5.50 18.88
N PHE A 36 -17.46 4.22 19.28
CA PHE A 36 -17.78 3.09 18.41
C PHE A 36 -19.16 3.24 17.75
N ASP A 37 -20.20 3.52 18.54
CA ASP A 37 -21.59 3.61 18.05
C ASP A 37 -21.72 4.72 16.99
N THR A 38 -21.07 5.87 17.22
CA THR A 38 -21.05 7.00 16.28
C THR A 38 -20.32 6.65 14.97
N LEU A 39 -19.15 6.02 15.08
CA LEU A 39 -18.36 5.64 13.91
C LEU A 39 -19.06 4.56 13.09
N ALA A 40 -19.62 3.53 13.74
CA ALA A 40 -20.34 2.46 13.07
C ALA A 40 -21.62 2.97 12.38
N ALA A 41 -22.36 3.88 13.01
CA ALA A 41 -23.51 4.53 12.36
C ALA A 41 -23.10 5.34 11.12
N THR A 42 -21.93 6.00 11.18
CA THR A 42 -21.39 6.76 10.04
C THR A 42 -20.98 5.85 8.89
N VAL A 43 -20.29 4.74 9.17
CA VAL A 43 -19.89 3.75 8.14
C VAL A 43 -21.11 3.12 7.47
N ASN A 44 -22.11 2.75 8.27
CA ASN A 44 -23.32 2.11 7.78
C ASN A 44 -24.38 3.11 7.25
N ASP A 45 -24.02 4.38 7.08
CA ASP A 45 -24.96 5.38 6.58
C ASP A 45 -25.29 5.15 5.09
N ALA A 46 -26.43 4.48 4.86
CA ALA A 46 -27.04 4.30 3.56
C ALA A 46 -27.92 5.49 3.13
N SER A 47 -28.18 6.46 4.03
CA SER A 47 -29.04 7.61 3.73
C SER A 47 -28.34 8.72 2.95
N GLY A 48 -27.01 8.65 2.82
CA GLY A 48 -26.18 9.62 2.10
C GLY A 48 -25.96 10.93 2.86
N LYS A 49 -26.25 10.98 4.17
CA LYS A 49 -26.00 12.15 5.01
C LYS A 49 -24.51 12.33 5.30
N ALA A 50 -23.78 11.23 5.46
CA ALA A 50 -22.34 11.20 5.55
C ALA A 50 -21.72 11.05 4.15
N GLY A 51 -20.86 11.99 3.77
CA GLY A 51 -20.10 11.90 2.53
C GLY A 51 -19.08 10.75 2.55
N GLU A 52 -18.67 10.27 1.38
CA GLU A 52 -17.72 9.15 1.26
C GLU A 52 -16.47 9.32 2.12
N ALA A 53 -15.85 10.51 2.09
CA ALA A 53 -14.66 10.82 2.88
C ALA A 53 -14.88 10.62 4.40
N GLN A 54 -16.03 11.08 4.92
CA GLN A 54 -16.41 10.94 6.33
C GLN A 54 -16.62 9.47 6.70
N ARG A 55 -17.27 8.69 5.82
CA ARG A 55 -17.48 7.27 6.04
C ARG A 55 -16.16 6.48 5.99
N VAL A 56 -15.23 6.85 5.11
CA VAL A 56 -13.88 6.26 5.04
C VAL A 56 -13.05 6.60 6.29
N GLU A 57 -13.14 7.84 6.78
CA GLU A 57 -12.56 8.25 8.07
C GLU A 57 -13.12 7.43 9.23
N ALA A 58 -14.44 7.27 9.28
CA ALA A 58 -15.10 6.50 10.32
C ALA A 58 -14.69 5.02 10.29
N TYR A 59 -14.60 4.43 9.09
CA TYR A 59 -14.15 3.06 8.90
C TYR A 59 -12.73 2.84 9.44
N GLN A 60 -11.82 3.77 9.18
CA GLN A 60 -10.45 3.68 9.70
C GLN A 60 -10.37 3.85 11.20
N ALA A 61 -11.17 4.76 11.77
CA ALA A 61 -11.22 4.92 13.21
C ALA A 61 -11.72 3.62 13.87
N LEU A 62 -12.72 2.95 13.30
CA LEU A 62 -13.16 1.62 13.75
C LEU A 62 -12.04 0.57 13.67
N GLN A 63 -11.30 0.52 12.56
CA GLN A 63 -10.16 -0.38 12.42
C GLN A 63 -9.08 -0.10 13.47
N ALA A 64 -8.76 1.17 13.72
CA ALA A 64 -7.79 1.57 14.75
C ALA A 64 -8.27 1.22 16.16
N MET A 65 -9.57 1.39 16.46
CA MET A 65 -10.16 0.95 17.72
C MET A 65 -10.01 -0.57 17.91
N SER A 66 -10.24 -1.35 16.85
CA SER A 66 -10.08 -2.80 16.86
C SER A 66 -8.62 -3.21 17.07
N ALA A 67 -7.69 -2.66 16.28
CA ALA A 67 -6.26 -2.96 16.36
C ALA A 67 -5.62 -2.52 17.69
N GLY A 68 -6.06 -1.38 18.24
CA GLY A 68 -5.63 -0.84 19.53
C GLY A 68 -6.28 -1.50 20.75
N GLY A 69 -7.13 -2.52 20.56
CA GLY A 69 -7.79 -3.23 21.66
C GLY A 69 -8.86 -2.42 22.39
N LYS A 70 -9.29 -1.27 21.86
CA LYS A 70 -10.37 -0.44 22.43
C LYS A 70 -11.73 -1.14 22.37
N LEU A 71 -11.86 -2.18 21.54
CA LEU A 71 -13.05 -3.03 21.43
C LEU A 71 -12.95 -4.31 22.29
N ALA A 72 -12.04 -4.36 23.27
CA ALA A 72 -12.02 -5.45 24.24
C ALA A 72 -13.30 -5.42 25.10
N GLY A 73 -14.04 -6.53 25.13
CA GLY A 73 -15.27 -6.64 25.92
C GLY A 73 -16.49 -5.95 25.31
N ILE A 74 -16.52 -5.72 23.98
CA ILE A 74 -17.78 -5.32 23.34
C ILE A 74 -18.84 -6.41 23.51
N ASP A 75 -20.09 -5.97 23.67
CA ASP A 75 -21.23 -6.87 23.73
C ASP A 75 -21.54 -7.51 22.36
N PRO A 76 -22.30 -8.62 22.33
CA PRO A 76 -22.63 -9.32 21.09
C PRO A 76 -23.37 -8.48 20.05
N GLU A 77 -24.19 -7.50 20.44
CA GLU A 77 -24.93 -6.67 19.48
C GLU A 77 -23.99 -5.68 18.80
N ARG A 78 -23.12 -5.02 19.56
CA ARG A 78 -22.05 -4.19 18.99
C ARG A 78 -21.07 -5.00 18.15
N ARG A 79 -20.84 -6.27 18.49
CA ARG A 79 -20.03 -7.15 17.66
C ARG A 79 -20.66 -7.37 16.29
N LYS A 80 -21.96 -7.61 16.21
CA LYS A 80 -22.68 -7.71 14.92
C LYS A 80 -22.58 -6.41 14.12
N VAL A 81 -22.72 -5.26 14.78
CA VAL A 81 -22.58 -3.94 14.13
C VAL A 81 -21.17 -3.73 13.57
N LEU A 82 -20.14 -4.15 14.29
CA LEU A 82 -18.76 -4.12 13.80
C LEU A 82 -18.57 -5.02 12.58
N ASP A 83 -19.11 -6.25 12.64
CA ASP A 83 -19.04 -7.19 11.52
C ASP A 83 -19.80 -6.64 10.30
N GLN A 84 -20.98 -6.04 10.49
CA GLN A 84 -21.73 -5.35 9.43
C GLN A 84 -20.93 -4.20 8.81
N ALA A 85 -20.36 -3.32 9.65
CA ALA A 85 -19.51 -2.22 9.18
C ALA A 85 -18.27 -2.74 8.41
N THR A 86 -17.79 -3.93 8.74
CA THR A 86 -16.56 -4.51 8.15
C THR A 86 -16.83 -5.29 6.86
N TYR A 87 -17.90 -6.08 6.81
CA TYR A 87 -18.16 -7.06 5.75
C TYR A 87 -19.35 -6.71 4.85
N ASP A 88 -20.31 -5.93 5.36
CA ASP A 88 -21.56 -5.66 4.65
C ASP A 88 -21.66 -4.20 4.14
N SER A 89 -20.87 -3.29 4.71
CA SER A 89 -20.79 -1.91 4.21
C SER A 89 -20.10 -1.85 2.84
N ASP A 90 -20.54 -0.90 2.00
CA ASP A 90 -19.94 -0.65 0.68
C ASP A 90 -18.44 -0.34 0.79
N ILE A 91 -18.06 0.46 1.78
CA ILE A 91 -16.66 0.81 2.07
C ILE A 91 -15.87 -0.40 2.58
N GLY A 92 -16.45 -1.20 3.47
CA GLY A 92 -15.81 -2.40 4.00
C GLY A 92 -15.52 -3.42 2.90
N GLN A 93 -16.52 -3.70 2.04
CA GLN A 93 -16.36 -4.59 0.89
C GLN A 93 -15.32 -4.08 -0.10
N ARG A 94 -15.34 -2.77 -0.41
CA ARG A 94 -14.38 -2.14 -1.32
C ARG A 94 -12.96 -2.18 -0.75
N ALA A 95 -12.77 -1.88 0.53
CA ALA A 95 -11.48 -1.98 1.20
C ALA A 95 -10.94 -3.42 1.19
N GLN A 96 -11.78 -4.42 1.45
CA GLN A 96 -11.40 -5.84 1.39
C GLN A 96 -11.02 -6.28 -0.02
N ALA A 97 -11.78 -5.86 -1.03
CA ALA A 97 -11.48 -6.17 -2.43
C ALA A 97 -10.13 -5.56 -2.84
N LEU A 98 -9.91 -4.28 -2.56
CA LEU A 98 -8.65 -3.58 -2.84
C LEU A 98 -7.47 -4.25 -2.13
N GLY A 99 -7.61 -4.53 -0.83
CA GLY A 99 -6.56 -5.16 -0.03
C GLY A 99 -6.20 -6.57 -0.51
N ARG A 100 -7.21 -7.40 -0.84
CA ARG A 100 -7.00 -8.74 -1.39
C ARG A 100 -6.29 -8.67 -2.73
N ASP A 101 -6.76 -7.82 -3.64
CA ASP A 101 -6.17 -7.67 -4.97
C ASP A 101 -4.71 -7.19 -4.89
N PHE A 102 -4.42 -6.27 -3.96
CA PHE A 102 -3.08 -5.77 -3.71
C PHE A 102 -2.13 -6.89 -3.24
N VAL A 103 -2.56 -7.70 -2.27
CA VAL A 103 -1.77 -8.84 -1.77
C VAL A 103 -1.58 -9.91 -2.84
N LEU A 104 -2.60 -10.20 -3.65
CA LEU A 104 -2.51 -11.15 -4.77
C LEU A 104 -1.51 -10.69 -5.82
N ALA A 105 -1.55 -9.41 -6.23
CA ALA A 105 -0.60 -8.84 -7.17
C ALA A 105 0.85 -8.92 -6.66
N MET A 106 1.06 -8.57 -5.38
CA MET A 106 2.37 -8.69 -4.72
C MET A 106 2.89 -10.12 -4.74
N ASN A 107 2.07 -11.09 -4.32
CA ASN A 107 2.48 -12.49 -4.20
C ASN A 107 2.76 -13.13 -5.57
N ALA A 108 1.92 -12.88 -6.57
CA ALA A 108 2.12 -13.39 -7.92
C ALA A 108 3.42 -12.85 -8.54
N ALA A 109 3.66 -11.55 -8.42
CA ALA A 109 4.88 -10.93 -8.94
C ALA A 109 6.13 -11.39 -8.17
N ARG A 110 6.02 -11.57 -6.84
CA ARG A 110 7.11 -12.13 -6.03
C ARG A 110 7.48 -13.53 -6.47
N GLN A 111 6.51 -14.39 -6.76
CA GLN A 111 6.76 -15.75 -7.24
C GLN A 111 7.40 -15.77 -8.63
N ALA A 112 6.98 -14.86 -9.51
CA ALA A 112 7.48 -14.80 -10.89
C ALA A 112 8.88 -14.15 -11.03
N GLY A 113 9.18 -13.13 -10.22
CA GLY A 113 10.37 -12.28 -10.44
C GLY A 113 11.09 -11.82 -9.17
N GLY A 114 10.72 -12.34 -8.00
CA GLY A 114 11.33 -12.01 -6.72
C GLY A 114 10.89 -10.66 -6.14
N PRO A 115 11.58 -10.17 -5.09
CA PRO A 115 11.18 -8.98 -4.34
C PRO A 115 11.04 -7.71 -5.18
N GLY A 116 11.93 -7.49 -6.16
CA GLY A 116 11.87 -6.31 -7.04
C GLY A 116 10.61 -6.30 -7.92
N ALA A 117 10.22 -7.45 -8.47
CA ALA A 117 8.99 -7.59 -9.23
C ALA A 117 7.75 -7.35 -8.36
N ALA A 118 7.77 -7.79 -7.10
CA ALA A 118 6.70 -7.54 -6.15
C ALA A 118 6.52 -6.03 -5.88
N LEU A 119 7.62 -5.31 -5.64
CA LEU A 119 7.61 -3.86 -5.42
C LEU A 119 7.06 -3.10 -6.64
N GLN A 120 7.49 -3.48 -7.85
CA GLN A 120 6.96 -2.88 -9.08
C GLN A 120 5.46 -3.16 -9.24
N ALA A 121 5.02 -4.40 -9.00
CA ALA A 121 3.62 -4.78 -9.18
C ALA A 121 2.68 -4.04 -8.22
N VAL A 122 3.10 -3.82 -6.97
CA VAL A 122 2.28 -3.06 -6.00
C VAL A 122 2.25 -1.57 -6.31
N ALA A 123 3.36 -0.99 -6.77
CA ALA A 123 3.40 0.38 -7.26
C ALA A 123 2.47 0.57 -8.46
N ASP A 124 2.64 -0.25 -9.51
CA ASP A 124 1.82 -0.20 -10.72
C ASP A 124 0.33 -0.41 -10.42
N ARG A 125 0.01 -1.34 -9.50
CA ARG A 125 -1.37 -1.59 -9.10
C ARG A 125 -1.96 -0.35 -8.41
N PHE A 126 -1.22 0.26 -7.49
CA PHE A 126 -1.65 1.47 -6.79
C PHE A 126 -1.85 2.65 -7.76
N ASP A 127 -0.93 2.87 -8.68
CA ASP A 127 -0.94 4.02 -9.58
C ASP A 127 -2.11 3.96 -10.59
N ARG A 128 -2.61 2.76 -10.92
CA ARG A 128 -3.78 2.55 -11.79
C ARG A 128 -5.14 2.76 -11.10
N LEU A 129 -5.17 2.86 -9.78
CA LEU A 129 -6.41 3.05 -9.03
C LEU A 129 -6.92 4.49 -9.16
N SER A 130 -8.24 4.66 -9.03
CA SER A 130 -8.84 5.99 -8.90
C SER A 130 -8.27 6.70 -7.66
N SER A 131 -8.34 8.04 -7.60
CA SER A 131 -7.84 8.77 -6.42
C SER A 131 -8.55 8.35 -5.12
N SER A 132 -9.85 8.06 -5.19
CA SER A 132 -10.62 7.55 -4.05
C SER A 132 -10.18 6.13 -3.65
N ASP A 133 -9.96 5.22 -4.61
CA ASP A 133 -9.45 3.88 -4.32
C ASP A 133 -8.03 3.88 -3.77
N ARG A 134 -7.17 4.81 -4.26
CA ARG A 134 -5.82 5.01 -3.72
C ARG A 134 -5.86 5.45 -2.27
N ASP A 135 -6.70 6.43 -1.94
CA ASP A 135 -6.86 6.90 -0.56
C ASP A 135 -7.37 5.78 0.35
N LEU A 136 -8.40 5.05 -0.11
CA LEU A 136 -8.98 3.95 0.64
C LEU A 136 -7.93 2.85 0.90
N LEU A 137 -7.31 2.30 -0.15
CA LEU A 137 -6.29 1.26 -0.04
C LEU A 137 -5.11 1.71 0.83
N PHE A 138 -4.65 2.95 0.64
CA PHE A 138 -3.54 3.50 1.41
C PHE A 138 -3.86 3.47 2.90
N ARG A 139 -5.03 3.96 3.28
CA ARG A 139 -5.38 4.15 4.68
C ARG A 139 -5.86 2.87 5.37
N THR A 140 -6.46 1.91 4.66
CA THR A 140 -7.01 0.68 5.25
C THR A 140 -6.08 -0.54 5.17
N THR A 141 -5.04 -0.48 4.35
CA THR A 141 -4.18 -1.65 4.09
C THR A 141 -2.70 -1.31 4.16
N ILE A 142 -2.27 -0.22 3.54
CA ILE A 142 -0.83 0.12 3.43
C ILE A 142 -0.31 0.83 4.69
N ASN A 143 -1.08 1.78 5.22
CA ASN A 143 -0.68 2.71 6.27
C ASN A 143 -1.55 2.58 7.52
N VAL A 144 -1.85 1.34 7.88
CA VAL A 144 -2.61 1.00 9.09
C VAL A 144 -1.78 1.39 10.31
N ALA A 145 -2.42 2.07 11.27
CA ALA A 145 -1.77 2.47 12.50
C ALA A 145 -1.45 1.26 13.39
N ASP A 146 -0.32 1.30 14.08
CA ASP A 146 0.01 0.30 15.08
C ASP A 146 -0.83 0.47 16.36
N ARG A 147 -0.55 -0.35 17.39
CA ARG A 147 -1.28 -0.29 18.67
C ARG A 147 -1.12 1.05 19.42
N SER A 148 -0.07 1.81 19.11
CA SER A 148 0.16 3.15 19.67
C SER A 148 -0.51 4.25 18.85
N GLY A 149 -1.07 3.92 17.69
CA GLY A 149 -1.65 4.88 16.74
C GLY A 149 -0.62 5.44 15.75
N ALA A 150 0.64 4.99 15.80
CA ALA A 150 1.68 5.45 14.89
C ALA A 150 1.48 4.85 13.51
N LYS A 151 1.60 5.69 12.47
CA LYS A 151 1.52 5.28 11.06
C LYS A 151 2.93 5.28 10.44
N PRO A 152 3.27 4.26 9.63
CA PRO A 152 4.60 4.18 9.01
C PRO A 152 4.88 5.29 7.99
N TYR A 153 3.85 5.84 7.35
CA TYR A 153 4.01 6.86 6.31
C TYR A 153 3.16 8.08 6.62
N ALA A 154 3.67 9.27 6.26
CA ALA A 154 2.92 10.53 6.37
C ALA A 154 1.71 10.56 5.43
N ASP A 155 1.91 10.14 4.17
CA ASP A 155 0.89 10.10 3.13
C ASP A 155 1.24 9.06 2.04
N ALA A 156 0.35 8.91 1.06
CA ALA A 156 0.51 7.97 -0.05
C ALA A 156 1.75 8.28 -0.91
N SER A 157 2.14 9.55 -1.04
CA SER A 157 3.32 9.96 -1.81
C SER A 157 4.60 9.53 -1.09
N ALA A 158 4.64 9.65 0.23
CA ALA A 158 5.76 9.18 1.06
C ALA A 158 5.94 7.66 0.96
N TRP A 159 4.83 6.91 1.00
CA TRP A 159 4.86 5.46 0.74
C TRP A 159 5.35 5.14 -0.67
N ARG A 160 4.84 5.82 -1.70
CA ARG A 160 5.22 5.58 -3.10
C ARG A 160 6.71 5.83 -3.33
N ALA A 161 7.25 6.92 -2.78
CA ALA A 161 8.68 7.24 -2.83
C ALA A 161 9.53 6.18 -2.10
N ASN A 162 9.04 5.65 -0.98
CA ASN A 162 9.72 4.57 -0.28
C ASN A 162 9.74 3.28 -1.12
N ILE A 163 8.64 2.93 -1.80
CA ILE A 163 8.59 1.77 -2.71
C ILE A 163 9.59 1.93 -3.86
N ASP A 164 9.69 3.11 -4.47
CA ASP A 164 10.70 3.38 -5.52
C ASP A 164 12.12 3.23 -4.98
N ALA A 165 12.40 3.76 -3.79
CA ALA A 165 13.70 3.63 -3.15
C ALA A 165 14.05 2.15 -2.88
N GLN A 166 13.10 1.36 -2.38
CA GLN A 166 13.29 -0.08 -2.21
C GLN A 166 13.56 -0.78 -3.55
N ALA A 167 12.81 -0.44 -4.60
CA ALA A 167 13.00 -1.00 -5.93
C ALA A 167 14.38 -0.67 -6.50
N GLN A 168 14.88 0.56 -6.29
CA GLN A 168 16.23 0.96 -6.71
C GLN A 168 17.32 0.14 -6.02
N VAL A 169 17.25 -0.03 -4.69
CA VAL A 169 18.23 -0.83 -3.95
C VAL A 169 18.21 -2.29 -4.41
N VAL A 170 17.04 -2.89 -4.52
CA VAL A 170 16.89 -4.28 -4.97
C VAL A 170 17.38 -4.46 -6.41
N GLY A 171 17.02 -3.55 -7.31
CA GLY A 171 17.45 -3.54 -8.70
C GLY A 171 18.97 -3.41 -8.83
N PHE A 172 19.58 -2.53 -8.04
CA PHE A 172 21.03 -2.33 -8.01
C PHE A 172 21.77 -3.58 -7.51
N MET A 173 21.29 -4.20 -6.43
CA MET A 173 21.86 -5.45 -5.91
C MET A 173 21.74 -6.60 -6.92
N LYS A 174 20.59 -6.70 -7.60
CA LYS A 174 20.37 -7.71 -8.64
C LYS A 174 21.29 -7.50 -9.83
N ALA A 175 21.45 -6.26 -10.31
CA ALA A 175 22.34 -5.92 -11.42
C ALA A 175 23.82 -6.22 -11.09
N ALA A 176 24.21 -6.11 -9.82
CA ALA A 176 25.54 -6.49 -9.36
C ALA A 176 25.76 -8.01 -9.24
N GLY A 177 24.73 -8.84 -9.50
CA GLY A 177 24.83 -10.30 -9.45
C GLY A 177 24.91 -10.89 -8.05
N VAL A 178 24.61 -10.11 -7.00
CA VAL A 178 24.71 -10.55 -5.60
C VAL A 178 23.38 -11.06 -5.04
N VAL A 179 22.32 -11.05 -5.84
CA VAL A 179 20.98 -11.54 -5.47
C VAL A 179 20.68 -12.79 -6.29
N GLY A 180 20.42 -13.89 -5.61
CA GLY A 180 20.05 -15.16 -6.25
C GLY A 180 18.65 -15.13 -6.88
N ALA A 181 18.32 -16.17 -7.65
CA ALA A 181 17.02 -16.29 -8.34
C ALA A 181 15.81 -16.24 -7.39
N ASN A 182 15.98 -16.63 -6.13
CA ASN A 182 14.96 -16.57 -5.07
C ASN A 182 14.87 -15.20 -4.38
N GLY A 183 15.66 -14.20 -4.81
CA GLY A 183 15.71 -12.88 -4.19
C GLY A 183 16.58 -12.81 -2.92
N ALA A 184 17.28 -13.89 -2.56
CA ALA A 184 18.17 -13.89 -1.40
C ALA A 184 19.52 -13.23 -1.74
N LEU A 185 20.03 -12.44 -0.81
CA LEU A 185 21.35 -11.81 -0.91
C LEU A 185 22.45 -12.85 -0.63
N ASP A 186 23.33 -13.07 -1.60
CA ASP A 186 24.61 -13.75 -1.38
C ASP A 186 25.54 -12.80 -0.63
N GLN A 187 25.64 -13.00 0.69
CA GLN A 187 26.45 -12.14 1.55
C GLN A 187 27.94 -12.17 1.21
N LYS A 188 28.47 -13.30 0.72
CA LYS A 188 29.88 -13.40 0.39
C LYS A 188 30.18 -12.59 -0.88
N ALA A 189 29.36 -12.76 -1.92
CA ALA A 189 29.47 -11.98 -3.14
C ALA A 189 29.23 -10.48 -2.89
N ALA A 190 28.24 -10.14 -2.05
CA ALA A 190 27.96 -8.76 -1.66
C ALA A 190 29.12 -8.12 -0.89
N GLN A 191 29.75 -8.83 0.05
CA GLN A 191 30.91 -8.29 0.78
C GLN A 191 32.12 -8.09 -0.14
N ALA A 192 32.39 -9.04 -1.04
CA ALA A 192 33.46 -8.87 -2.04
C ALA A 192 33.20 -7.65 -2.92
N LYS A 193 31.97 -7.47 -3.41
CA LYS A 193 31.60 -6.32 -4.23
C LYS A 193 31.68 -4.99 -3.46
N ALA A 194 31.30 -4.99 -2.19
CA ALA A 194 31.39 -3.82 -1.32
C ALA A 194 32.84 -3.40 -1.05
N ALA A 195 33.81 -4.32 -1.08
CA ALA A 195 35.22 -3.98 -0.95
C ALA A 195 35.77 -3.24 -2.19
N GLU A 196 35.16 -3.45 -3.35
CA GLU A 196 35.58 -2.89 -4.64
C GLU A 196 34.84 -1.60 -5.01
N ASP A 197 33.58 -1.45 -4.59
CA ASP A 197 32.70 -0.34 -4.98
C ASP A 197 32.11 0.38 -3.75
N PRO A 198 32.52 1.63 -3.46
CA PRO A 198 32.00 2.42 -2.34
C PRO A 198 30.49 2.74 -2.43
N LYS A 199 29.94 2.88 -3.64
CA LYS A 199 28.51 3.08 -3.86
C LYS A 199 27.77 1.79 -3.48
N PHE A 200 28.31 0.64 -3.89
CA PHE A 200 27.77 -0.65 -3.50
C PHE A 200 27.86 -0.92 -2.00
N ALA A 201 28.98 -0.58 -1.36
CA ALA A 201 29.10 -0.68 0.09
C ALA A 201 28.03 0.12 0.83
N THR A 202 27.67 1.30 0.29
CA THR A 202 26.61 2.15 0.85
C THR A 202 25.23 1.57 0.60
N ALA A 203 24.94 1.08 -0.62
CA ALA A 203 23.70 0.39 -0.91
C ALA A 203 23.51 -0.87 -0.03
N LEU A 204 24.59 -1.61 0.23
CA LEU A 204 24.56 -2.80 1.10
C LEU A 204 24.22 -2.41 2.53
N ARG A 205 24.88 -1.38 3.07
CA ARG A 205 24.54 -0.84 4.40
C ARG A 205 23.08 -0.42 4.50
N LEU A 206 22.54 0.27 3.49
CA LEU A 206 21.13 0.65 3.46
C LEU A 206 20.20 -0.57 3.38
N SER A 207 20.54 -1.60 2.61
CA SER A 207 19.72 -2.82 2.50
C SER A 207 19.64 -3.64 3.79
N LEU A 208 20.61 -3.48 4.70
CA LEU A 208 20.67 -4.18 5.98
C LEU A 208 19.98 -3.43 7.12
N ARG A 209 19.51 -2.21 6.88
CA ARG A 209 18.78 -1.41 7.88
C ARG A 209 17.37 -1.97 8.08
N SER A 210 16.94 -2.05 9.35
CA SER A 210 15.59 -2.48 9.71
C SER A 210 14.54 -1.38 9.55
N ASP A 211 14.95 -0.12 9.45
CA ASP A 211 14.07 1.05 9.31
C ASP A 211 13.88 1.44 7.83
N ASN A 212 13.77 0.46 6.93
CA ASN A 212 13.67 0.68 5.49
C ASN A 212 12.34 1.32 5.02
N ASN A 213 11.43 1.60 5.94
CA ASN A 213 10.19 2.35 5.75
C ASN A 213 10.30 3.81 6.23
N SER A 214 11.44 4.23 6.79
CA SER A 214 11.59 5.58 7.35
C SER A 214 11.81 6.66 6.27
N PRO A 215 11.40 7.91 6.53
CA PRO A 215 11.74 9.05 5.67
C PRO A 215 13.25 9.21 5.48
N GLU A 216 14.03 9.02 6.54
CA GLU A 216 15.50 9.14 6.53
C GLU A 216 16.14 8.08 5.64
N TRP A 217 15.64 6.84 5.68
CA TRP A 217 16.10 5.78 4.80
C TRP A 217 15.79 6.09 3.33
N THR A 218 14.56 6.53 3.05
CA THR A 218 14.11 6.90 1.70
C THR A 218 14.94 8.04 1.12
N GLN A 219 15.25 9.04 1.94
CA GLN A 219 16.12 10.16 1.57
C GLN A 219 17.56 9.69 1.30
N ALA A 220 18.12 8.81 2.12
CA ALA A 220 19.47 8.28 1.94
C ALA A 220 19.61 7.50 0.61
N VAL A 221 18.59 6.71 0.25
CA VAL A 221 18.56 6.02 -1.05
C VAL A 221 18.47 7.02 -2.20
N SER A 222 17.59 8.02 -2.09
CA SER A 222 17.45 9.06 -3.11
C SER A 222 18.74 9.87 -3.32
N GLN A 223 19.52 10.09 -2.26
CA GLN A 223 20.83 10.73 -2.36
C GLN A 223 21.88 9.82 -3.03
N LEU A 224 21.82 8.50 -2.78
CA LEU A 224 22.76 7.53 -3.35
C LEU A 224 22.56 7.30 -4.85
N PHE A 225 21.31 7.25 -5.32
CA PHE A 225 20.98 6.95 -6.72
C PHE A 225 20.61 8.19 -7.54
N GLY A 226 20.47 9.36 -6.91
CA GLY A 226 19.82 10.52 -7.50
C GLY A 226 18.30 10.42 -7.38
N ARG A 227 17.61 11.56 -7.41
CA ARG A 227 16.14 11.57 -7.47
C ARG A 227 15.72 10.81 -8.73
N ALA A 228 14.84 9.82 -8.58
CA ALA A 228 14.08 9.32 -9.72
C ALA A 228 13.36 10.52 -10.36
N ALA A 229 13.38 10.61 -11.69
CA ALA A 229 12.59 11.62 -12.39
C ALA A 229 11.13 11.48 -11.93
N PRO A 230 10.43 12.58 -11.61
CA PRO A 230 9.01 12.50 -11.30
C PRO A 230 8.34 11.77 -12.46
N GLN A 231 7.51 10.77 -12.16
CA GLN A 231 6.59 10.28 -13.18
C GLN A 231 5.68 11.46 -13.51
N ASP A 232 5.67 11.89 -14.78
CA ASP A 232 4.76 12.90 -15.26
C ASP A 232 3.32 12.39 -15.07
N GLU A 233 2.74 12.68 -13.91
CA GLU A 233 1.32 12.53 -13.71
C GLU A 233 0.63 13.57 -14.60
N VAL A 234 0.08 13.13 -15.73
CA VAL A 234 -0.86 13.95 -16.48
C VAL A 234 -2.11 14.14 -15.62
N ARG A 235 -2.09 15.17 -14.77
CA ARG A 235 -3.28 15.60 -14.04
C ARG A 235 -4.18 16.33 -15.02
N LEU A 236 -5.18 15.60 -15.51
CA LEU A 236 -6.29 16.21 -16.24
C LEU A 236 -6.94 17.26 -15.33
N SER A 237 -7.08 18.48 -15.83
CA SER A 237 -7.86 19.52 -15.16
C SER A 237 -9.31 19.05 -15.01
N ASP A 238 -10.06 19.62 -14.06
CA ASP A 238 -11.47 19.23 -13.88
C ASP A 238 -12.31 19.53 -15.12
N ALA A 239 -11.91 20.54 -15.91
CA ALA A 239 -12.46 20.80 -17.23
C ALA A 239 -12.16 19.64 -18.21
N ALA A 240 -10.94 19.11 -18.24
CA ALA A 240 -10.59 17.98 -19.10
C ALA A 240 -11.29 16.68 -18.67
N LYS A 241 -11.50 16.46 -17.35
CA LYS A 241 -12.30 15.33 -16.84
C LYS A 241 -13.78 15.46 -17.25
N ALA A 242 -14.34 16.67 -17.20
CA ALA A 242 -15.72 16.92 -17.62
C ALA A 242 -15.92 16.67 -19.12
N VAL A 243 -14.93 17.01 -19.96
CA VAL A 243 -14.95 16.71 -21.40
C VAL A 243 -14.86 15.20 -21.66
N LEU A 244 -14.06 14.46 -20.88
CA LEU A 244 -13.97 13.01 -21.02
C LEU A 244 -15.27 12.30 -20.59
N ALA A 245 -15.96 12.81 -19.57
CA ALA A 245 -17.22 12.28 -19.08
C ALA A 245 -18.42 12.60 -20.01
N THR A 246 -18.28 13.61 -20.87
CA THR A 246 -19.28 14.00 -21.87
C THR A 246 -18.93 13.51 -23.27
N ALA A 247 -17.80 12.82 -23.44
CA ALA A 247 -17.45 12.18 -24.69
C ALA A 247 -18.47 11.07 -25.01
N PRO A 248 -19.11 11.10 -26.19
CA PRO A 248 -20.04 10.05 -26.58
C PRO A 248 -19.31 8.71 -26.61
N ALA A 249 -19.92 7.68 -26.02
CA ALA A 249 -19.41 6.32 -26.08
C ALA A 249 -19.17 5.95 -27.55
N PRO A 250 -18.03 5.32 -27.90
CA PRO A 250 -17.85 4.82 -29.25
C PRO A 250 -18.99 3.85 -29.53
N ALA A 251 -19.71 4.09 -30.62
CA ALA A 251 -20.80 3.24 -31.06
C ALA A 251 -20.29 1.80 -31.19
N PRO A 252 -21.10 0.78 -30.83
CA PRO A 252 -20.71 -0.61 -31.00
C PRO A 252 -20.59 -0.88 -32.51
N THR A 253 -19.37 -0.86 -33.04
CA THR A 253 -19.09 -1.36 -34.39
C THR A 253 -19.30 -2.86 -34.38
N SER A 254 -20.39 -3.28 -35.04
CA SER A 254 -20.64 -4.64 -35.47
C SER A 254 -19.43 -5.20 -36.22
N ALA A 255 -19.17 -6.48 -36.02
CA ALA A 255 -18.07 -7.24 -36.58
C ALA A 255 -17.88 -7.05 -38.10
N GLN A 256 -16.68 -6.59 -38.50
CA GLN A 256 -16.08 -6.91 -39.79
C GLN A 256 -14.59 -7.20 -39.58
N SER A 257 -14.17 -8.43 -39.89
CA SER A 257 -12.77 -8.85 -39.97
C SER A 257 -12.14 -8.37 -41.31
N PRO A 258 -10.82 -8.51 -41.54
CA PRO A 258 -9.90 -7.39 -41.71
C PRO A 258 -9.47 -7.18 -43.17
N THR A 259 -9.16 -5.94 -43.56
CA THR A 259 -8.43 -5.67 -44.81
C THR A 259 -7.30 -4.65 -44.59
N ALA A 260 -6.07 -5.19 -44.55
CA ALA A 260 -4.82 -4.69 -45.14
C ALA A 260 -4.19 -3.36 -44.65
N PRO A 261 -2.85 -3.21 -44.79
CA PRO A 261 -1.99 -2.58 -43.79
C PRO A 261 -1.84 -1.05 -43.94
N SER A 262 -1.66 -0.40 -42.79
CA SER A 262 -1.22 0.99 -42.68
C SER A 262 0.20 1.17 -43.21
N THR A 263 0.36 2.16 -44.07
CA THR A 263 1.65 2.71 -44.48
C THR A 263 2.42 3.27 -43.27
N PRO A 264 3.76 3.10 -43.20
CA PRO A 264 4.54 3.57 -42.06
C PRO A 264 4.68 5.09 -42.06
N TYR A 265 4.67 5.64 -40.85
CA TYR A 265 4.87 7.04 -40.46
C TYR A 265 6.08 7.68 -41.17
N ARG A 266 5.90 8.86 -41.78
CA ARG A 266 7.00 9.71 -42.26
C ARG A 266 7.29 10.78 -41.21
N GLU A 267 8.51 10.76 -40.72
CA GLU A 267 9.09 11.72 -39.80
C GLU A 267 9.30 13.08 -40.48
N GLY A 268 8.96 14.18 -39.77
CA GLY A 268 9.42 15.53 -40.06
C GLY A 268 8.41 16.49 -40.71
N SER A 269 7.68 17.25 -39.88
CA SER A 269 7.39 18.68 -40.15
C SER A 269 6.73 19.33 -38.93
N ILE A 270 7.53 19.77 -37.96
CA ILE A 270 7.11 20.85 -37.06
C ILE A 270 7.70 22.12 -37.68
N ALA A 271 6.88 22.86 -38.43
CA ALA A 271 7.18 24.25 -38.75
C ALA A 271 6.52 25.12 -37.67
N SER A 272 7.37 25.65 -36.80
CA SER A 272 7.04 26.68 -35.82
C SER A 272 6.44 27.91 -36.50
N ILE A 273 5.35 28.44 -35.94
CA ILE A 273 4.89 29.81 -36.22
C ILE A 273 5.11 30.61 -34.93
N THR A 274 6.07 31.53 -34.98
CA THR A 274 6.18 32.66 -34.04
C THR A 274 6.13 33.93 -34.88
N ALA A 275 5.16 34.79 -34.52
CA ALA A 275 4.96 36.20 -34.84
C ALA A 275 5.10 36.65 -36.31
#